data_AF-A0A958Z412-F1
#
_entry.id   AF-A0A958Z412-F1
#
_cell.length_a   1.000
_cell.length_b   1.000
_cell.length_c   1.000
_cell.angle_alpha   90.00
_cell.angle_beta   90.00
_cell.angle_gamma   90.00
#
_symmetry.space_group_name_H-M   'P 1'
#
loop_
_entity.id
_entity.type
_entity.pdbx_description
1 polymer ?
#
loop_
_entity_poly.entity_id
_entity_poly.type
_entity_poly.pdbx_seq_one_letter_code
_entity_poly.pdbx_strand_id
1 'polypeptide(L)'
;MDFFDHSITDYPLEGMHTEVDCKKCHVERFSTPINFSECKNCHQDYHKGELAKNGVSPDCKECHTLEKSFEHTSFTISDHQKSGFPLEGAHIATPCFACHIDEAKDRWTFANLGNECIDCHTNIHKGYLSEKYMPKNDCASCHGSESWDLINFDHSKTNWPLTGKHNQVSCKECHFEISPSKEVISQNFSTLETNCASCHYNIHGESFAVNGITECSRCHVTSSWFPEKFNHNETRFPLTGKHEELDCRVCHEVNNEKQTPVVIYKLNKLDCKDCHS
;
A
#
# COMPACT_ATOMS: atom_id res chain seq x y z
N MET A 1 -9.12 60.77 17.65
CA MET A 1 -9.03 61.19 16.23
C MET A 1 -10.02 60.30 15.49
N ASP A 2 -11.28 60.31 15.93
CA ASP A 2 -12.12 59.11 15.90
C ASP A 2 -13.07 59.07 14.70
N PHE A 3 -12.86 59.94 13.71
CA PHE A 3 -13.84 60.19 12.64
C PHE A 3 -13.21 60.54 11.30
N PHE A 4 -12.06 59.97 10.93
CA PHE A 4 -11.62 60.05 9.54
C PHE A 4 -12.25 58.91 8.74
N ASP A 5 -13.17 59.27 7.84
CA ASP A 5 -13.89 58.33 6.99
C ASP A 5 -12.99 57.86 5.85
N HIS A 6 -12.62 56.58 5.86
CA HIS A 6 -11.80 55.99 4.79
C HIS A 6 -12.62 55.65 3.53
N SER A 7 -13.96 55.64 3.60
CA SER A 7 -14.81 55.33 2.44
C SER A 7 -14.74 56.38 1.33
N ILE A 8 -14.26 57.58 1.65
CA ILE A 8 -14.04 58.68 0.70
C ILE A 8 -12.62 58.74 0.15
N THR A 9 -11.76 57.78 0.50
CA THR A 9 -10.37 57.71 0.04
C THR A 9 -10.20 56.67 -1.06
N ASP A 10 -9.03 56.69 -1.71
CA ASP A 10 -8.69 55.68 -2.71
C ASP A 10 -8.48 54.27 -2.12
N TYR A 11 -8.47 54.13 -0.78
CA TYR A 11 -8.41 52.86 -0.08
C TYR A 11 -9.46 52.78 1.04
N PRO A 12 -10.70 52.35 0.73
CA PRO A 12 -11.70 52.08 1.75
C PRO A 12 -11.25 50.90 2.63
N LEU A 13 -11.33 51.07 3.96
CA LEU A 13 -11.03 49.99 4.89
C LEU A 13 -12.17 48.96 4.87
N GLU A 14 -11.84 47.73 4.50
CA GLU A 14 -12.77 46.60 4.39
C GLU A 14 -12.23 45.37 5.14
N GLY A 15 -13.15 44.50 5.57
CA GLY A 15 -12.82 43.28 6.31
C GLY A 15 -11.93 43.55 7.52
N MET A 16 -10.86 42.79 7.68
CA MET A 16 -9.93 42.91 8.81
C MET A 16 -9.18 44.25 8.88
N HIS A 17 -9.15 45.05 7.79
CA HIS A 17 -8.51 46.36 7.83
C HIS A 17 -9.31 47.40 8.63
N THR A 18 -10.60 47.17 8.89
CA THR A 18 -11.43 48.08 9.71
C THR A 18 -10.97 48.11 11.18
N GLU A 19 -10.35 47.03 11.64
CA GLU A 19 -9.89 46.85 13.02
C GLU A 19 -8.42 47.25 13.23
N VAL A 20 -7.75 47.73 12.17
CA VAL A 20 -6.33 48.09 12.21
C VAL A 20 -6.15 49.50 12.76
N ASP A 21 -5.34 49.64 13.82
CA ASP A 21 -4.96 50.94 14.37
C ASP A 21 -4.28 51.81 13.30
N CYS A 22 -4.72 53.07 13.19
CA CYS A 22 -4.26 54.04 12.19
C CYS A 22 -2.72 54.15 12.12
N LYS A 23 -2.03 54.00 13.26
CA LYS A 23 -0.57 54.11 13.36
C LYS A 23 0.18 52.96 12.69
N LYS A 24 -0.48 51.82 12.43
CA LYS A 24 0.14 50.71 11.68
C LYS A 24 0.33 51.03 10.21
N CYS A 25 -0.53 51.88 9.64
CA CYS A 25 -0.43 52.33 8.25
C CYS A 25 0.29 53.68 8.16
N HIS A 26 -0.06 54.63 9.03
CA HIS A 26 0.50 55.98 9.04
C HIS A 26 1.67 56.11 10.01
N VAL A 27 2.82 55.56 9.64
CA VAL A 27 4.03 55.54 10.49
C VAL A 27 4.74 56.90 10.59
N GLU A 28 4.54 57.79 9.61
CA GLU A 28 5.10 59.15 9.61
C GLU A 28 4.06 60.19 10.03
N ARG A 29 3.30 60.71 9.04
CA ARG A 29 2.19 61.64 9.25
C ARG A 29 0.92 60.99 8.70
N PHE A 30 -0.21 61.23 9.37
CA PHE A 30 -1.52 60.74 8.92
C PHE A 30 -1.92 61.26 7.52
N SER A 31 -1.33 62.37 7.05
CA SER A 31 -1.58 62.93 5.73
C SER A 31 -0.65 62.40 4.64
N THR A 32 0.37 61.60 4.97
CA THR A 32 1.29 61.06 3.96
C THR A 32 0.57 59.99 3.13
N PRO A 33 0.52 60.12 1.80
CA PRO A 33 -0.06 59.09 0.93
C PRO A 33 0.66 57.75 1.09
N ILE A 34 -0.10 56.67 1.20
CA ILE A 34 0.41 55.31 1.31
C ILE A 34 0.20 54.61 -0.03
N ASN A 35 1.21 53.88 -0.52
CA ASN A 35 1.04 53.07 -1.72
C ASN A 35 0.37 51.73 -1.38
N PHE A 36 -0.95 51.65 -1.57
CA PHE A 36 -1.75 50.44 -1.33
C PHE A 36 -2.01 49.61 -2.60
N SER A 37 -1.30 49.88 -3.72
CA SER A 37 -1.54 49.21 -5.01
C SER A 37 -1.35 47.70 -4.96
N GLU A 38 -0.55 47.20 -4.01
CA GLU A 38 -0.24 45.79 -3.84
C GLU A 38 -0.11 45.46 -2.34
N CYS A 39 -0.60 44.28 -1.93
CA CYS A 39 -0.53 43.82 -0.54
C CYS A 39 0.90 43.83 0.00
N LYS A 40 1.88 43.52 -0.85
CA LYS A 40 3.31 43.44 -0.49
C LYS A 40 3.93 44.78 -0.07
N ASN A 41 3.28 45.89 -0.38
CA ASN A 41 3.75 47.22 0.04
C ASN A 41 3.59 47.42 1.55
N CYS A 42 2.72 46.64 2.21
CA CYS A 42 2.51 46.68 3.65
C CYS A 42 2.80 45.32 4.33
N HIS A 43 2.55 44.21 3.64
CA HIS A 43 2.73 42.86 4.17
C HIS A 43 3.97 42.19 3.59
N GLN A 44 4.71 41.48 4.44
CA GLN A 44 5.77 40.60 3.96
C GLN A 44 5.16 39.32 3.38
N ASP A 45 5.70 38.84 2.26
CA ASP A 45 5.34 37.53 1.72
C ASP A 45 5.80 36.41 2.65
N TYR A 46 4.83 35.80 3.35
CA TYR A 46 5.07 34.64 4.20
C TYR A 46 5.55 33.41 3.42
N HIS A 47 5.13 33.26 2.15
CA HIS A 47 5.50 32.15 1.29
C HIS A 47 6.92 32.29 0.75
N LYS A 48 7.57 33.45 0.89
CA LYS A 48 8.95 33.69 0.46
C LYS A 48 9.18 33.32 -1.02
N GLY A 49 8.20 33.58 -1.88
CA GLY A 49 8.26 33.27 -3.30
C GLY A 49 8.04 31.80 -3.68
N GLU A 50 7.69 30.90 -2.75
CA GLU A 50 7.44 29.48 -3.05
C GLU A 50 6.32 29.26 -4.07
N LEU A 51 5.35 30.17 -4.14
CA LEU A 51 4.22 30.11 -5.08
C LEU A 51 4.52 30.81 -6.42
N ALA A 52 5.70 31.39 -6.59
CA ALA A 52 6.05 32.14 -7.79
C ALA A 52 6.22 31.22 -9.00
N LYS A 53 5.58 31.58 -10.11
CA LYS A 53 5.74 30.90 -11.40
C LYS A 53 6.54 31.81 -12.33
N ASN A 54 7.64 31.30 -12.88
CA ASN A 54 8.58 32.07 -13.72
C ASN A 54 9.07 33.38 -13.06
N GLY A 55 9.27 33.35 -11.74
CA GLY A 55 9.73 34.52 -10.96
C GLY A 55 8.62 35.53 -10.63
N VAL A 56 7.36 35.24 -10.95
CA VAL A 56 6.22 36.10 -10.65
C VAL A 56 5.33 35.43 -9.59
N SER A 57 5.21 36.06 -8.43
CA SER A 57 4.27 35.62 -7.38
C SER A 57 2.83 35.93 -7.79
N PRO A 58 1.88 35.02 -7.50
CA PRO A 58 0.45 35.29 -7.68
C PRO A 58 0.00 36.45 -6.79
N ASP A 59 -1.10 37.11 -7.17
CA ASP A 59 -1.69 38.15 -6.33
C ASP A 59 -2.25 37.50 -5.05
N CYS A 60 -1.99 38.11 -3.89
CA CYS A 60 -2.45 37.60 -2.60
C CYS A 60 -3.98 37.40 -2.59
N LYS A 61 -4.74 38.23 -3.32
CA LYS A 61 -6.20 38.16 -3.39
C LYS A 61 -6.74 36.95 -4.16
N GLU A 62 -5.89 36.23 -4.88
CA GLU A 62 -6.28 34.96 -5.52
C GLU A 62 -6.60 33.89 -4.48
N CYS A 63 -5.94 33.94 -3.32
CA CYS A 63 -6.04 32.93 -2.26
C CYS A 63 -6.52 33.49 -0.90
N HIS A 64 -6.26 34.76 -0.61
CA HIS A 64 -6.64 35.39 0.66
C HIS A 64 -7.72 36.42 0.46
N THR A 65 -8.58 36.58 1.47
CA THR A 65 -9.66 37.57 1.46
C THR A 65 -9.45 38.58 2.58
N LEU A 66 -10.06 39.75 2.44
CA LEU A 66 -10.04 40.75 3.51
C LEU A 66 -10.89 40.31 4.71
N GLU A 67 -11.87 39.42 4.51
CA GLU A 67 -12.83 39.00 5.53
C GLU A 67 -12.26 38.04 6.59
N LYS A 68 -11.11 37.42 6.33
CA LYS A 68 -10.50 36.40 7.21
C LYS A 68 -9.01 36.63 7.36
N SER A 69 -8.42 36.07 8.43
CA SER A 69 -6.98 36.12 8.63
C SER A 69 -6.24 35.38 7.52
N PHE A 70 -4.96 35.73 7.32
CA PHE A 70 -4.07 35.05 6.37
C PHE A 70 -3.87 33.54 6.66
N GLU A 71 -4.28 33.07 7.84
CA GLU A 71 -4.32 31.63 8.16
C GLU A 71 -5.40 30.88 7.36
N HIS A 72 -6.39 31.60 6.82
CA HIS A 72 -7.41 31.07 5.95
C HIS A 72 -7.08 31.33 4.48
N THR A 73 -7.43 30.36 3.65
CA THR A 73 -7.27 30.41 2.20
C THR A 73 -8.59 30.03 1.51
N SER A 74 -8.84 30.62 0.35
CA SER A 74 -9.88 30.22 -0.60
C SER A 74 -9.43 29.06 -1.50
N PHE A 75 -8.18 28.61 -1.40
CA PHE A 75 -7.64 27.51 -2.19
C PHE A 75 -8.38 26.20 -1.88
N THR A 76 -9.04 25.64 -2.89
CA THR A 76 -9.93 24.49 -2.73
C THR A 76 -9.26 23.16 -3.10
N ILE A 77 -9.90 22.05 -2.74
CA ILE A 77 -9.53 20.72 -3.26
C ILE A 77 -9.55 20.73 -4.79
N SER A 78 -10.50 21.43 -5.43
CA SER A 78 -10.58 21.52 -6.89
C SER A 78 -9.39 22.27 -7.50
N ASP A 79 -8.74 23.15 -6.76
CA ASP A 79 -7.52 23.82 -7.20
C ASP A 79 -6.30 22.90 -7.04
N HIS A 80 -6.29 22.09 -5.97
CA HIS A 80 -5.27 21.05 -5.79
C HIS A 80 -5.25 20.03 -6.93
N GLN A 81 -6.42 19.69 -7.50
CA GLN A 81 -6.52 18.80 -8.66
C GLN A 81 -5.79 19.32 -9.91
N LYS A 82 -5.51 20.63 -9.98
CA LYS A 82 -4.77 21.25 -11.10
C LYS A 82 -3.26 21.30 -10.85
N SER A 83 -2.80 20.83 -9.70
CA SER A 83 -1.39 20.84 -9.30
C SER A 83 -0.64 19.62 -9.85
N GLY A 84 0.67 19.55 -9.57
CA GLY A 84 1.49 18.38 -9.91
C GLY A 84 1.21 17.13 -9.06
N PHE A 85 0.33 17.24 -8.04
CA PHE A 85 -0.11 16.14 -7.20
C PHE A 85 -1.63 16.21 -7.00
N PRO A 86 -2.45 15.68 -7.92
CA PRO A 86 -3.88 15.55 -7.71
C PRO A 86 -4.17 14.70 -6.46
N LEU A 87 -5.04 15.18 -5.56
CA LEU A 87 -5.40 14.38 -4.37
C LEU A 87 -6.35 13.26 -4.78
N GLU A 88 -5.91 12.01 -4.58
CA GLU A 88 -6.66 10.81 -4.90
C GLU A 88 -6.66 9.82 -3.73
N GLY A 89 -7.68 8.96 -3.70
CA GLY A 89 -7.82 7.93 -2.66
C GLY A 89 -7.83 8.53 -1.25
N ALA A 90 -7.02 7.97 -0.36
CA ALA A 90 -6.92 8.40 1.03
C ALA A 90 -6.35 9.83 1.18
N HIS A 91 -5.57 10.32 0.21
CA HIS A 91 -4.96 11.65 0.28
C HIS A 91 -5.98 12.80 0.25
N ILE A 92 -7.20 12.56 -0.28
CA ILE A 92 -8.28 13.57 -0.27
C ILE A 92 -8.72 13.91 1.17
N ALA A 93 -8.64 12.95 2.08
CA ALA A 93 -9.02 13.13 3.48
C ALA A 93 -7.86 13.63 4.36
N THR A 94 -6.65 13.76 3.79
CA THR A 94 -5.47 14.21 4.51
C THR A 94 -5.52 15.73 4.73
N PRO A 95 -5.34 16.21 5.96
CA PRO A 95 -5.32 17.65 6.21
C PRO A 95 -4.09 18.30 5.57
N CYS A 96 -4.23 19.54 5.07
CA CYS A 96 -3.17 20.23 4.33
C CYS A 96 -1.84 20.31 5.09
N PHE A 97 -1.89 20.44 6.42
CA PHE A 97 -0.70 20.56 7.25
C PHE A 97 0.17 19.31 7.25
N ALA A 98 -0.39 18.12 6.97
CA ALA A 98 0.36 16.87 6.97
C ALA A 98 1.39 16.81 5.84
N CYS A 99 1.23 17.62 4.79
CA CYS A 99 2.19 17.74 3.70
C CYS A 99 2.87 19.11 3.72
N HIS A 100 2.12 20.18 3.97
CA HIS A 100 2.61 21.53 3.79
C HIS A 100 3.25 22.15 5.02
N ILE A 101 3.25 21.51 6.20
CA ILE A 101 4.07 22.01 7.33
C ILE A 101 5.43 21.32 7.31
N ASP A 102 6.48 22.12 7.16
CA ASP A 102 7.86 21.68 7.38
C ASP A 102 8.14 21.76 8.88
N GLU A 103 8.13 20.60 9.54
CA GLU A 103 8.36 20.50 11.00
C GLU A 103 9.75 21.02 11.41
N ALA A 104 10.76 20.93 10.54
CA ALA A 104 12.10 21.41 10.85
C ALA A 104 12.19 22.95 10.83
N LYS A 105 11.35 23.60 10.02
CA LYS A 105 11.27 25.06 9.91
C LYS A 105 10.10 25.68 10.69
N ASP A 106 9.22 24.84 11.24
CA ASP A 106 7.99 25.24 11.93
C ASP A 106 7.15 26.26 11.13
N ARG A 107 6.95 25.97 9.83
CA ARG A 107 6.19 26.86 8.91
C ARG A 107 5.50 26.10 7.78
N TRP A 108 4.51 26.75 7.17
CA TRP A 108 3.95 26.26 5.91
C TRP A 108 4.95 26.42 4.77
N THR A 109 5.02 25.41 3.91
CA THR A 109 5.83 25.32 2.69
C THR A 109 5.01 24.72 1.56
N PHE A 110 5.07 25.34 0.38
CA PHE A 110 4.26 24.93 -0.78
C PHE A 110 5.08 24.56 -2.02
N ALA A 111 6.41 24.51 -1.88
CA ALA A 111 7.33 24.19 -2.98
C ALA A 111 8.28 23.04 -2.61
N ASN A 112 8.72 22.29 -3.63
CA ASN A 112 9.74 21.25 -3.52
C ASN A 112 9.39 20.05 -2.62
N LEU A 113 8.10 19.73 -2.45
CA LEU A 113 7.68 18.53 -1.71
C LEU A 113 7.96 17.23 -2.47
N GLY A 114 8.01 17.29 -3.81
CA GLY A 114 7.96 16.10 -4.66
C GLY A 114 6.52 15.65 -4.94
N ASN A 115 6.37 14.62 -5.76
CA ASN A 115 5.08 14.06 -6.14
C ASN A 115 5.11 12.53 -6.34
N GLU A 116 6.24 11.90 -6.05
CA GLU A 116 6.40 10.46 -6.05
C GLU A 116 6.06 9.90 -4.67
N CYS A 117 5.63 8.64 -4.61
CA CYS A 117 5.27 8.00 -3.33
C CYS A 117 6.41 8.08 -2.31
N ILE A 118 7.64 7.90 -2.78
CA ILE A 118 8.85 7.87 -1.95
C ILE A 118 9.33 9.24 -1.45
N ASP A 119 8.77 10.33 -1.99
CA ASP A 119 9.10 11.67 -1.52
C ASP A 119 8.51 11.91 -0.12
N CYS A 120 7.38 11.24 0.18
CA CYS A 120 6.67 11.32 1.47
C CYS A 120 6.73 10.01 2.27
N HIS A 121 6.72 8.85 1.61
CA HIS A 121 6.64 7.54 2.25
C HIS A 121 7.96 6.77 2.17
N THR A 122 8.30 6.06 3.25
CA THR A 122 9.51 5.22 3.25
C THR A 122 9.28 3.94 2.44
N ASN A 123 10.19 3.66 1.51
CA ASN A 123 10.19 2.39 0.78
C ASN A 123 10.78 1.26 1.64
N ILE A 124 9.91 0.44 2.23
CA ILE A 124 10.30 -0.74 3.03
C ILE A 124 10.80 -1.92 2.20
N HIS A 125 10.58 -1.92 0.88
CA HIS A 125 10.97 -2.99 -0.04
C HIS A 125 12.34 -2.76 -0.69
N LYS A 126 13.00 -1.64 -0.37
CA LYS A 126 14.28 -1.26 -0.94
C LYS A 126 15.32 -2.36 -0.74
N GLY A 127 15.86 -2.88 -1.85
CA GLY A 127 16.85 -3.97 -1.84
C GLY A 127 16.25 -5.38 -1.81
N TYR A 128 14.96 -5.54 -1.54
CA TYR A 128 14.26 -6.83 -1.54
C TYR A 128 13.46 -7.06 -2.82
N LEU A 129 12.97 -5.99 -3.43
CA LEU A 129 12.21 -6.02 -4.68
C LEU A 129 13.06 -5.44 -5.82
N SER A 130 13.19 -6.20 -6.92
CA SER A 130 14.00 -5.79 -8.06
C SER A 130 13.30 -4.73 -8.92
N GLU A 131 14.07 -3.87 -9.60
CA GLU A 131 13.60 -2.88 -10.60
C GLU A 131 12.70 -3.49 -11.69
N LYS A 132 12.82 -4.80 -11.97
CA LYS A 132 11.94 -5.49 -12.93
C LYS A 132 10.46 -5.43 -12.52
N TYR A 133 10.17 -5.53 -11.22
CA TYR A 133 8.81 -5.64 -10.70
C TYR A 133 8.30 -4.34 -10.08
N MET A 134 9.21 -3.46 -9.64
CA MET A 134 8.89 -2.12 -9.15
C MET A 134 9.90 -1.13 -9.75
N PRO A 135 9.73 -0.76 -11.03
CA PRO A 135 10.63 0.17 -11.70
C PRO A 135 10.53 1.54 -11.04
N LYS A 136 11.67 2.22 -10.83
CA LYS A 136 11.74 3.58 -10.28
C LYS A 136 11.02 3.79 -8.93
N ASN A 137 10.83 2.74 -8.14
CA ASN A 137 10.01 2.78 -6.91
C ASN A 137 8.53 3.13 -7.15
N ASP A 138 7.97 2.76 -8.31
CA ASP A 138 6.56 2.92 -8.59
C ASP A 138 5.70 2.04 -7.67
N CYS A 139 5.32 2.57 -6.51
CA CYS A 139 4.50 1.86 -5.52
C CYS A 139 3.09 1.57 -6.06
N ALA A 140 2.58 2.41 -6.96
CA ALA A 140 1.25 2.27 -7.56
C ALA A 140 1.15 1.07 -8.51
N SER A 141 2.28 0.49 -8.90
CA SER A 141 2.33 -0.80 -9.61
C SER A 141 1.73 -1.96 -8.81
N CYS A 142 1.67 -1.82 -7.47
CA CYS A 142 1.18 -2.85 -6.56
C CYS A 142 0.16 -2.31 -5.54
N HIS A 143 0.38 -1.14 -4.95
CA HIS A 143 -0.46 -0.58 -3.89
C HIS A 143 -1.48 0.42 -4.42
N GLY A 144 -2.71 0.38 -3.87
CA GLY A 144 -3.72 1.41 -4.10
C GLY A 144 -3.56 2.63 -3.18
N SER A 145 -3.80 3.83 -3.69
CA SER A 145 -3.78 5.07 -2.89
C SER A 145 -5.03 5.23 -2.03
N GLU A 146 -6.11 4.51 -2.36
CA GLU A 146 -7.33 4.40 -1.57
C GLU A 146 -7.18 3.51 -0.34
N SER A 147 -6.34 2.48 -0.43
CA SER A 147 -6.07 1.53 0.64
C SER A 147 -4.74 0.86 0.39
N TRP A 148 -3.74 1.19 1.20
CA TRP A 148 -2.37 0.68 1.04
C TRP A 148 -2.28 -0.85 1.13
N ASP A 149 -3.15 -1.46 1.94
CA ASP A 149 -3.21 -2.93 2.11
C ASP A 149 -3.87 -3.64 0.92
N LEU A 150 -4.50 -2.91 0.00
CA LEU A 150 -5.02 -3.47 -1.23
C LEU A 150 -3.88 -3.58 -2.24
N ILE A 151 -3.35 -4.79 -2.38
CA ILE A 151 -2.21 -5.09 -3.25
C ILE A 151 -2.71 -5.80 -4.51
N ASN A 152 -2.42 -5.24 -5.68
CA ASN A 152 -2.76 -5.80 -6.99
C ASN A 152 -1.49 -6.10 -7.79
N PHE A 153 -0.87 -7.25 -7.51
CA PHE A 153 0.27 -7.74 -8.28
C PHE A 153 -0.06 -9.04 -9.02
N ASP A 154 0.13 -9.02 -10.34
CA ASP A 154 -0.09 -10.16 -11.20
C ASP A 154 1.11 -11.14 -11.17
N HIS A 155 0.92 -12.23 -10.41
CA HIS A 155 1.93 -13.28 -10.28
C HIS A 155 2.18 -14.08 -11.57
N SER A 156 1.33 -13.98 -12.59
CA SER A 156 1.59 -14.60 -13.90
C SER A 156 2.81 -14.00 -14.62
N LYS A 157 3.28 -12.82 -14.18
CA LYS A 157 4.51 -12.18 -14.64
C LYS A 157 5.78 -12.81 -14.05
N THR A 158 5.63 -13.75 -13.12
CA THR A 158 6.71 -14.48 -12.47
C THR A 158 6.79 -15.92 -13.00
N ASN A 159 7.80 -16.67 -12.58
CA ASN A 159 7.91 -18.09 -12.90
C ASN A 159 6.96 -18.98 -12.07
N TRP A 160 6.17 -18.41 -11.16
CA TRP A 160 5.23 -19.14 -10.32
C TRP A 160 3.85 -18.46 -10.31
N PRO A 161 3.03 -18.69 -11.35
CA PRO A 161 1.66 -18.18 -11.40
C PRO A 161 0.83 -18.78 -10.26
N LEU A 162 0.20 -17.91 -9.47
CA LEU A 162 -0.72 -18.33 -8.42
C LEU A 162 -2.00 -18.92 -9.06
N THR A 163 -2.39 -20.09 -8.58
CA THR A 163 -3.61 -20.79 -9.02
C THR A 163 -4.35 -21.40 -7.84
N GLY A 164 -5.64 -21.66 -8.01
CA GLY A 164 -6.46 -22.28 -6.96
C GLY A 164 -6.47 -21.45 -5.67
N LYS A 165 -6.24 -22.11 -4.53
CA LYS A 165 -6.24 -21.48 -3.20
C LYS A 165 -5.05 -20.57 -2.95
N HIS A 166 -3.95 -20.71 -3.69
CA HIS A 166 -2.79 -19.82 -3.56
C HIS A 166 -3.11 -18.38 -4.01
N ASN A 167 -4.13 -18.17 -4.85
CA ASN A 167 -4.59 -16.81 -5.19
C ASN A 167 -5.23 -16.06 -4.01
N GLN A 168 -5.50 -16.74 -2.90
CA GLN A 168 -6.22 -16.19 -1.74
C GLN A 168 -5.29 -15.96 -0.55
N VAL A 169 -4.00 -16.33 -0.66
CA VAL A 169 -3.04 -16.13 0.43
C VAL A 169 -2.47 -14.72 0.37
N SER A 170 -2.22 -14.14 1.54
CA SER A 170 -1.56 -12.83 1.61
C SER A 170 -0.09 -12.95 1.19
N CYS A 171 0.46 -11.90 0.58
CA CYS A 171 1.87 -11.82 0.20
C CYS A 171 2.80 -12.16 1.37
N LYS A 172 2.43 -11.75 2.59
CA LYS A 172 3.23 -11.95 3.80
C LYS A 172 3.42 -13.42 4.19
N GLU A 173 2.50 -14.31 3.78
CA GLU A 173 2.60 -15.74 4.08
C GLU A 173 3.74 -16.41 3.32
N CYS A 174 4.18 -15.80 2.20
CA CYS A 174 5.27 -16.31 1.37
C CYS A 174 6.51 -15.41 1.41
N HIS A 175 6.31 -14.11 1.26
CA HIS A 175 7.39 -13.15 1.01
C HIS A 175 7.97 -12.53 2.28
N PHE A 176 7.40 -12.81 3.45
CA PHE A 176 7.83 -12.21 4.72
C PHE A 176 8.08 -13.29 5.76
N GLU A 177 9.21 -13.19 6.44
CA GLU A 177 9.49 -14.00 7.62
C GLU A 177 9.30 -13.15 8.86
N ILE A 178 8.34 -13.53 9.71
CA ILE A 178 7.98 -12.80 10.92
C ILE A 178 8.64 -13.47 12.13
N SER A 179 9.36 -12.70 12.93
CA SER A 179 9.92 -13.19 14.19
C SER A 179 8.80 -13.53 15.20
N PRO A 180 9.11 -14.37 16.21
CA PRO A 180 8.24 -14.51 17.38
C PRO A 180 7.95 -13.18 18.11
N SER A 181 8.80 -12.16 17.95
CA SER A 181 8.59 -10.80 18.49
C SER A 181 7.65 -9.91 17.66
N LYS A 182 7.06 -10.43 16.56
CA LYS A 182 6.21 -9.70 15.60
C LYS A 182 6.92 -8.60 14.81
N GLU A 183 8.24 -8.67 14.72
CA GLU A 183 9.03 -7.85 13.79
C GLU A 183 9.26 -8.64 12.50
N VAL A 184 9.23 -7.97 11.35
CA VAL A 184 9.62 -8.59 10.08
C VAL A 184 11.14 -8.76 10.09
N ILE A 185 11.62 -10.01 10.12
CA ILE A 185 13.05 -10.32 10.11
C ILE A 185 13.61 -10.14 8.69
N SER A 186 12.87 -10.60 7.69
CA SER A 186 13.34 -10.62 6.31
C SER A 186 12.19 -10.58 5.30
N GLN A 187 12.45 -9.97 4.14
CA GLN A 187 11.58 -9.99 2.96
C GLN A 187 12.29 -10.75 1.84
N ASN A 188 11.55 -11.56 1.07
CA ASN A 188 12.12 -12.28 -0.07
C ASN A 188 11.11 -12.41 -1.22
N PHE A 189 11.36 -11.71 -2.31
CA PHE A 189 10.52 -11.72 -3.52
C PHE A 189 11.10 -12.46 -4.72
N SER A 190 12.35 -12.94 -4.64
CA SER A 190 13.08 -13.43 -5.82
C SER A 190 13.60 -14.85 -5.71
N THR A 191 13.73 -15.41 -4.50
CA THR A 191 14.40 -16.70 -4.29
C THR A 191 13.58 -17.70 -3.47
N LEU A 192 12.25 -17.56 -3.44
CA LEU A 192 11.39 -18.54 -2.79
C LEU A 192 11.40 -19.88 -3.52
N GLU A 193 11.44 -20.96 -2.74
CA GLU A 193 11.26 -22.30 -3.27
C GLU A 193 9.80 -22.54 -3.67
N THR A 194 9.57 -23.11 -4.85
CA THR A 194 8.23 -23.34 -5.41
C THR A 194 7.73 -24.78 -5.23
N ASN A 195 8.53 -25.63 -4.60
CA ASN A 195 8.18 -27.02 -4.32
C ASN A 195 7.09 -27.07 -3.24
N CYS A 196 6.05 -27.87 -3.40
CA CYS A 196 4.94 -27.89 -2.45
C CYS A 196 5.39 -28.19 -1.00
N ALA A 197 6.41 -29.04 -0.85
CA ALA A 197 6.95 -29.46 0.45
C ALA A 197 7.81 -28.39 1.16
N SER A 198 8.17 -27.28 0.50
CA SER A 198 8.88 -26.17 1.16
C SER A 198 7.97 -25.43 2.14
N CYS A 199 6.66 -25.38 1.85
CA CYS A 199 5.66 -24.72 2.69
C CYS A 199 4.68 -25.70 3.35
N HIS A 200 4.33 -26.79 2.66
CA HIS A 200 3.34 -27.74 3.15
C HIS A 200 3.97 -28.99 3.73
N TYR A 201 3.43 -29.43 4.87
CA TYR A 201 3.88 -30.66 5.50
C TYR A 201 3.55 -31.88 4.61
N ASN A 202 4.56 -32.69 4.32
CA ASN A 202 4.42 -33.90 3.52
C ASN A 202 3.93 -35.09 4.37
N ILE A 203 2.61 -35.29 4.42
CA ILE A 203 1.98 -36.41 5.14
C ILE A 203 2.29 -37.79 4.54
N HIS A 204 2.85 -37.86 3.34
CA HIS A 204 3.17 -39.12 2.66
C HIS A 204 4.57 -39.64 2.97
N GLY A 205 5.44 -38.81 3.57
CA GLY A 205 6.85 -39.10 3.72
C GLY A 205 7.49 -39.49 2.38
N GLU A 206 8.25 -40.57 2.36
CA GLU A 206 8.93 -41.08 1.16
C GLU A 206 8.07 -42.01 0.30
N SER A 207 6.81 -42.26 0.67
CA SER A 207 5.97 -43.28 0.02
C SER A 207 5.80 -43.04 -1.48
N PHE A 208 5.78 -41.79 -1.91
CA PHE A 208 5.64 -41.39 -3.31
C PHE A 208 6.86 -40.66 -3.87
N ALA A 209 7.96 -40.67 -3.13
CA ALA A 209 9.19 -40.04 -3.56
C ALA A 209 9.79 -40.77 -4.76
N VAL A 210 10.26 -39.99 -5.75
CA VAL A 210 11.10 -40.46 -6.86
C VAL A 210 12.42 -39.74 -6.73
N ASN A 211 13.52 -40.47 -6.56
CA ASN A 211 14.84 -39.91 -6.27
C ASN A 211 14.85 -38.95 -5.05
N GLY A 212 14.06 -39.26 -4.02
CA GLY A 212 13.96 -38.47 -2.80
C GLY A 212 13.00 -37.27 -2.86
N ILE A 213 12.35 -37.01 -4.00
CA ILE A 213 11.44 -35.87 -4.18
C ILE A 213 9.99 -36.34 -4.33
N THR A 214 9.09 -35.77 -3.54
CA THR A 214 7.64 -36.04 -3.63
C THR A 214 6.95 -34.93 -4.43
N GLU A 215 6.74 -35.18 -5.71
CA GLU A 215 6.03 -34.27 -6.61
C GLU A 215 4.52 -34.31 -6.39
N CYS A 216 4.01 -33.47 -5.48
CA CYS A 216 2.59 -33.42 -5.09
C CYS A 216 1.66 -33.16 -6.29
N SER A 217 2.12 -32.38 -7.28
CA SER A 217 1.36 -31.99 -8.47
C SER A 217 1.00 -33.15 -9.41
N ARG A 218 1.61 -34.34 -9.20
CA ARG A 218 1.24 -35.59 -9.88
C ARG A 218 -0.15 -36.08 -9.51
N CYS A 219 -0.60 -35.78 -8.28
CA CYS A 219 -1.87 -36.27 -7.75
C CYS A 219 -2.80 -35.12 -7.33
N HIS A 220 -2.24 -34.04 -6.78
CA HIS A 220 -2.99 -32.91 -6.25
C HIS A 220 -3.01 -31.73 -7.23
N VAL A 221 -3.99 -30.84 -7.02
CA VAL A 221 -4.12 -29.55 -7.69
C VAL A 221 -4.08 -28.43 -6.66
N THR A 222 -3.93 -27.18 -7.12
CA THR A 222 -3.82 -26.03 -6.22
C THR A 222 -5.15 -25.57 -5.62
N SER A 223 -6.29 -26.07 -6.11
CA SER A 223 -7.63 -25.78 -5.59
C SER A 223 -8.00 -26.58 -4.35
N SER A 224 -7.39 -27.76 -4.15
CA SER A 224 -7.72 -28.69 -3.06
C SER A 224 -6.61 -29.73 -2.87
N TRP A 225 -6.44 -30.20 -1.63
CA TRP A 225 -5.62 -31.37 -1.32
C TRP A 225 -6.27 -32.71 -1.68
N PHE A 226 -7.51 -32.71 -2.17
CA PHE A 226 -8.09 -33.92 -2.76
C PHE A 226 -7.24 -34.35 -3.97
N PRO A 227 -6.86 -35.65 -4.09
CA PRO A 227 -5.96 -36.10 -5.15
C PRO A 227 -6.72 -36.26 -6.48
N GLU A 228 -7.16 -35.14 -7.07
CA GLU A 228 -7.99 -35.10 -8.29
C GLU A 228 -7.37 -35.81 -9.50
N LYS A 229 -6.03 -35.88 -9.58
CA LYS A 229 -5.31 -36.54 -10.67
C LYS A 229 -4.99 -38.01 -10.38
N PHE A 230 -5.27 -38.50 -9.18
CA PHE A 230 -5.00 -39.89 -8.81
C PHE A 230 -6.14 -40.79 -9.27
N ASN A 231 -5.79 -41.84 -10.02
CA ASN A 231 -6.73 -42.85 -10.48
C ASN A 231 -6.41 -44.21 -9.84
N HIS A 232 -7.30 -44.69 -8.96
CA HIS A 232 -7.08 -45.97 -8.28
C HIS A 232 -7.10 -47.17 -9.24
N ASN A 233 -7.74 -47.03 -10.41
CA ASN A 233 -7.81 -48.10 -11.42
C ASN A 233 -6.47 -48.35 -12.12
N GLU A 234 -5.49 -47.44 -11.97
CA GLU A 234 -4.13 -47.60 -12.51
C GLU A 234 -3.18 -48.27 -11.50
N THR A 235 -3.69 -48.65 -10.33
CA THR A 235 -2.90 -49.30 -9.28
C THR A 235 -2.95 -50.82 -9.38
N ARG A 236 -2.20 -51.51 -8.52
CA ARG A 236 -2.25 -52.98 -8.38
C ARG A 236 -3.58 -53.50 -7.83
N PHE A 237 -4.45 -52.61 -7.35
CA PHE A 237 -5.75 -52.99 -6.79
C PHE A 237 -6.84 -52.01 -7.27
N PRO A 238 -7.40 -52.18 -8.49
CA PRO A 238 -8.52 -51.36 -8.93
C PRO A 238 -9.72 -51.50 -7.99
N LEU A 239 -10.31 -50.37 -7.55
CA LEU A 239 -11.52 -50.40 -6.74
C LEU A 239 -12.68 -50.74 -7.65
N THR A 240 -13.27 -51.91 -7.45
CA THR A 240 -14.42 -52.38 -8.24
C THR A 240 -15.52 -52.88 -7.30
N GLY A 241 -16.77 -52.74 -7.71
CA GLY A 241 -17.91 -53.22 -6.94
C GLY A 241 -18.01 -52.52 -5.58
N LYS A 242 -18.16 -53.27 -4.48
CA LYS A 242 -18.34 -52.67 -3.14
C LYS A 242 -17.15 -51.90 -2.61
N HIS A 243 -15.96 -52.08 -3.18
CA HIS A 243 -14.78 -51.31 -2.81
C HIS A 243 -14.79 -49.87 -3.34
N GLU A 244 -15.62 -49.55 -4.34
CA GLU A 244 -15.75 -48.18 -4.89
C GLU A 244 -16.40 -47.20 -3.91
N GLU A 245 -17.24 -47.71 -3.00
CA GLU A 245 -18.00 -46.93 -2.03
C GLU A 245 -17.23 -46.73 -0.71
N LEU A 246 -16.06 -47.36 -0.54
CA LEU A 246 -15.30 -47.32 0.70
C LEU A 246 -14.49 -46.03 0.86
N ASP A 247 -14.45 -45.52 2.09
CA ASP A 247 -13.51 -44.45 2.44
C ASP A 247 -12.07 -44.98 2.36
N CYS A 248 -11.15 -44.14 1.84
CA CYS A 248 -9.73 -44.46 1.71
C CYS A 248 -9.12 -45.01 3.01
N ARG A 249 -9.56 -44.50 4.18
CA ARG A 249 -9.05 -44.87 5.50
C ARG A 249 -9.41 -46.30 5.93
N VAL A 250 -10.36 -46.93 5.26
CA VAL A 250 -10.70 -48.35 5.50
C VAL A 250 -9.50 -49.24 5.13
N CYS A 251 -8.74 -48.86 4.10
CA CYS A 251 -7.56 -49.61 3.65
C CYS A 251 -6.23 -48.93 4.01
N HIS A 252 -6.22 -47.58 4.06
CA HIS A 252 -5.01 -46.80 4.29
C HIS A 252 -4.93 -46.31 5.73
N GLU A 253 -4.34 -47.13 6.58
CA GLU A 253 -4.17 -46.85 8.00
C GLU A 253 -3.08 -45.80 8.28
N VAL A 254 -3.24 -45.08 9.38
CA VAL A 254 -2.24 -44.14 9.88
C VAL A 254 -1.23 -44.88 10.75
N ASN A 255 0.03 -44.87 10.35
CA ASN A 255 1.12 -45.35 11.20
C ASN A 255 1.49 -44.25 12.22
N ASN A 256 1.25 -44.53 13.50
CA ASN A 256 1.55 -43.64 14.63
C ASN A 256 2.90 -43.96 15.31
N GLU A 257 3.68 -44.93 14.82
CA GLU A 257 4.95 -45.35 15.42
C GLU A 257 6.10 -44.35 15.15
N LYS A 258 5.94 -43.46 14.17
CA LYS A 258 6.89 -42.37 13.90
C LYS A 258 6.52 -41.12 14.68
N GLN A 259 7.51 -40.27 14.98
CA GLN A 259 7.30 -38.95 15.61
C GLN A 259 6.32 -38.04 14.87
N THR A 260 6.01 -38.35 13.60
CA THR A 260 4.93 -37.72 12.86
C THR A 260 4.06 -38.79 12.19
N PRO A 261 2.73 -38.72 12.33
CA PRO A 261 1.83 -39.71 11.75
C PRO A 261 1.94 -39.72 10.22
N VAL A 262 2.11 -40.90 9.63
CA VAL A 262 2.17 -41.08 8.17
C VAL A 262 1.13 -42.11 7.74
N VAL A 263 0.34 -41.79 6.72
CA VAL A 263 -0.64 -42.72 6.16
C VAL A 263 0.06 -43.74 5.25
N ILE A 264 -0.23 -45.02 5.44
CA ILE A 264 0.36 -46.11 4.64
C ILE A 264 -0.48 -46.30 3.37
N TYR A 265 0.01 -45.76 2.25
CA TYR A 265 -0.64 -45.94 0.95
C TYR A 265 -0.16 -47.17 0.17
N LYS A 266 1.08 -47.61 0.41
CA LYS A 266 1.67 -48.79 -0.25
C LYS A 266 1.48 -50.02 0.62
N LEU A 267 0.41 -50.76 0.38
CA LEU A 267 0.15 -52.03 1.05
C LEU A 267 1.01 -53.15 0.46
N ASN A 268 1.61 -53.97 1.34
CA ASN A 268 2.44 -55.11 0.95
C ASN A 268 1.62 -56.39 0.72
N LYS A 269 0.38 -56.42 1.21
CA LYS A 269 -0.53 -57.56 1.15
C LYS A 269 -1.88 -57.08 0.63
N LEU A 270 -2.46 -57.81 -0.33
CA LEU A 270 -3.66 -57.41 -1.08
C LEU A 270 -4.60 -58.61 -1.33
N ASP A 271 -4.36 -59.77 -0.70
CA ASP A 271 -5.26 -60.91 -0.89
C ASP A 271 -6.58 -60.66 -0.13
N CYS A 272 -7.70 -61.21 -0.60
CA CYS A 272 -8.99 -61.02 0.05
C CYS A 272 -8.97 -61.35 1.55
N LYS A 273 -8.25 -62.41 1.94
CA LYS A 273 -8.09 -62.86 3.35
C LYS A 273 -7.35 -61.86 4.23
N ASP A 274 -6.57 -60.96 3.65
CA ASP A 274 -5.78 -60.00 4.41
C ASP A 274 -6.65 -58.83 4.89
N CYS A 275 -7.80 -58.60 4.24
CA CYS A 275 -8.72 -57.49 4.53
C CYS A 275 -10.13 -57.93 4.95
N HIS A 276 -10.53 -59.17 4.63
CA HIS A 276 -11.83 -59.74 4.99
C HIS A 276 -11.65 -60.89 5.96
N SER A 277 -12.08 -60.65 7.21
CA SER A 277 -12.12 -61.62 8.30
C SER A 277 -13.43 -62.42 8.28
#